data_AF-A0A7Y7CTH5-F1
#
_entry.id   AF-A0A7Y7CTH5-F1
#
_cell.length_a   1.000
_cell.length_b   1.000
_cell.length_c   1.000
_cell.angle_alpha   90.00
_cell.angle_beta   90.00
_cell.angle_gamma   90.00
#
_symmetry.space_group_name_H-M   'P 1'
#
loop_
_entity.id
_entity.type
_entity.pdbx_description
1 polymer ?
#
loop_
_entity_poly.entity_id
_entity_poly.type
_entity_poly.pdbx_seq_one_letter_code
_entity_poly.pdbx_strand_id
1 'polypeptide(L)'
;MNKRLMILILIILSIGVTYYIEVNKKEVSMETRAKVEAELAQDPTFPARPVWWEKGHLLGVGVVHEGLNHDADARRVCQILGKYG
;
A
#
# COMPACT_ATOMS: atom_id res chain seq x y z
N MET A 1 12.77 -22.93 -33.04
CA MET A 1 12.34 -22.92 -31.62
C MET A 1 11.13 -23.84 -31.47
N ASN A 2 11.20 -24.84 -30.59
CA ASN A 2 10.19 -25.90 -30.55
C ASN A 2 8.92 -25.41 -29.82
N LYS A 3 7.71 -25.68 -30.34
CA LYS A 3 6.45 -25.13 -29.78
C LYS A 3 6.26 -25.51 -28.29
N ARG A 4 6.70 -26.71 -27.91
CA ARG A 4 6.72 -27.18 -26.51
C ARG A 4 7.69 -26.37 -25.63
N LEU A 5 8.87 -26.02 -26.15
CA LEU A 5 9.85 -25.20 -25.42
C LEU A 5 9.29 -23.80 -25.16
N MET A 6 8.63 -23.19 -26.16
CA MET A 6 8.01 -21.88 -26.01
C MET A 6 6.93 -21.87 -24.91
N ILE A 7 6.09 -22.90 -24.86
CA ILE A 7 5.05 -23.03 -23.82
C ILE A 7 5.68 -23.16 -22.44
N LEU A 8 6.73 -23.97 -22.29
CA LEU A 8 7.44 -24.12 -21.01
C LEU A 8 8.05 -22.80 -20.53
N ILE A 9 8.66 -22.03 -21.44
CA ILE A 9 9.21 -20.71 -21.12
C ILE A 9 8.10 -19.78 -20.61
N LEU A 10 6.95 -19.75 -21.29
CA LEU A 10 5.82 -18.90 -20.88
C LEU A 10 5.28 -19.28 -19.49
N ILE A 11 5.21 -20.57 -19.19
CA ILE A 11 4.77 -21.05 -17.87
C ILE A 11 5.75 -20.60 -16.79
N ILE A 12 7.06 -20.81 -17.00
CA ILE A 12 8.11 -20.40 -16.06
C ILE A 12 8.07 -18.88 -15.84
N LEU A 13 7.90 -18.11 -16.91
CA LEU A 13 7.82 -16.65 -16.83
C LEU A 13 6.60 -16.20 -16.02
N SER A 14 5.44 -16.83 -16.23
CA SER A 14 4.20 -16.52 -15.51
C SER A 14 4.32 -16.79 -14.02
N ILE A 15 4.93 -17.94 -13.66
CA ILE A 15 5.20 -18.28 -12.26
C ILE A 15 6.19 -17.27 -11.64
N GLY A 16 7.27 -16.95 -12.36
CA GLY A 16 8.28 -16.00 -11.90
C GLY A 16 7.72 -14.61 -11.62
N VAL A 17 6.89 -14.09 -12.54
CA VAL A 17 6.22 -12.80 -12.36
C VAL A 17 5.25 -12.84 -11.18
N THR A 18 4.46 -13.89 -11.05
CA THR A 18 3.49 -14.04 -9.95
C THR A 18 4.20 -14.08 -8.60
N TYR A 19 5.26 -14.89 -8.47
CA TYR A 19 6.07 -14.98 -7.26
C TYR A 19 6.71 -13.63 -6.92
N TYR A 20 7.28 -12.94 -7.93
CA TYR A 20 7.87 -11.63 -7.74
C TYR A 20 6.85 -10.61 -7.21
N ILE A 21 5.62 -10.60 -7.74
CA ILE A 21 4.56 -9.70 -7.27
C ILE A 21 4.22 -10.00 -5.81
N GLU A 22 3.99 -11.27 -5.45
CA GLU A 22 3.58 -11.64 -4.10
C GLU A 22 4.69 -11.42 -3.05
N VAL A 23 5.95 -11.68 -3.39
CA VAL A 23 7.08 -11.42 -2.47
C VAL A 23 7.27 -9.92 -2.19
N ASN A 24 6.96 -9.07 -3.17
CA ASN A 24 7.07 -7.62 -3.02
C ASN A 24 5.83 -6.97 -2.38
N LYS A 25 4.73 -7.71 -2.21
CA LYS A 25 3.60 -7.28 -1.36
C LYS A 25 3.98 -7.48 0.10
N LYS A 26 4.88 -6.64 0.60
CA LYS A 26 5.21 -6.62 2.03
C LYS A 26 4.10 -5.92 2.79
N GLU A 27 3.42 -6.67 3.65
CA GLU A 27 2.45 -6.14 4.58
C GLU A 27 3.13 -5.18 5.56
N VAL A 28 2.53 -4.01 5.75
CA VAL A 28 2.96 -3.09 6.81
C VAL A 28 2.68 -3.77 8.16
N SER A 29 3.71 -3.86 8.99
CA SER A 29 3.63 -4.53 10.29
C SER A 29 2.54 -3.90 11.17
N MET A 30 1.93 -4.70 12.06
CA MET A 30 0.90 -4.18 12.98
C MET A 30 1.42 -3.04 13.88
N GLU A 31 2.70 -3.08 14.25
CA GLU A 31 3.34 -2.01 15.03
C GLU A 31 3.44 -0.70 14.22
N THR A 32 3.89 -0.78 12.96
CA THR A 32 3.97 0.36 12.05
C THR A 32 2.57 0.95 11.81
N ARG A 33 1.55 0.10 11.62
CA ARG A 33 0.15 0.53 11.44
C ARG A 33 -0.36 1.31 12.66
N ALA A 34 -0.10 0.82 13.87
CA ALA A 34 -0.50 1.49 15.10
C ALA A 34 0.19 2.86 15.28
N LYS A 35 1.48 2.97 14.94
CA LYS A 35 2.23 4.23 14.97
C LYS A 35 1.68 5.25 13.98
N VAL A 36 1.41 4.82 12.75
CA VAL A 36 0.82 5.69 11.71
C VAL A 36 -0.59 6.13 12.10
N GLU A 37 -1.41 5.24 12.64
CA GLU A 37 -2.74 5.58 13.16
C GLU A 37 -2.68 6.64 14.27
N ALA A 38 -1.74 6.50 15.20
CA ALA A 38 -1.54 7.42 16.30
C ALA A 38 -1.03 8.81 15.84
N GLU A 39 -0.12 8.87 14.87
CA GLU A 39 0.36 10.14 14.29
C GLU A 39 -0.77 10.80 13.49
N LEU A 40 -1.47 10.03 12.65
CA LEU A 40 -2.61 10.56 11.92
C LEU A 40 -3.66 11.11 12.91
N ALA A 41 -3.91 10.44 14.04
CA ALA A 41 -4.95 10.84 15.01
C ALA A 41 -4.74 12.22 15.62
N GLN A 42 -3.52 12.74 15.56
CA GLN A 42 -3.18 14.07 16.04
C GLN A 42 -3.39 15.15 14.96
N ASP A 43 -3.59 14.75 13.71
CA ASP A 43 -3.74 15.66 12.59
C ASP A 43 -5.23 15.87 12.25
N PRO A 44 -5.77 17.09 12.43
CA PRO A 44 -7.18 17.40 12.18
C PRO A 44 -7.57 17.30 10.70
N THR A 45 -6.61 17.32 9.76
CA THR A 45 -6.87 17.12 8.33
C THR A 45 -7.44 15.73 8.03
N PHE A 46 -7.16 14.74 8.89
CA PHE A 46 -7.62 13.35 8.75
C PHE A 46 -8.64 12.97 9.82
N PRO A 47 -9.90 13.44 9.75
CA PRO A 47 -10.86 13.25 10.83
C PRO A 47 -11.43 11.83 10.94
N ALA A 48 -11.37 11.03 9.87
CA ALA A 48 -11.97 9.70 9.86
C ALA A 48 -11.20 8.71 10.75
N ARG A 49 -11.89 8.13 11.75
CA ARG A 49 -11.31 7.16 12.70
C ARG A 49 -12.20 5.92 12.87
N PRO A 50 -11.62 4.72 12.99
CA PRO A 50 -10.22 4.38 12.70
C PRO A 50 -9.89 4.49 11.20
N VAL A 51 -8.61 4.57 10.84
CA VAL A 51 -8.22 4.50 9.42
C VAL A 51 -8.45 3.09 8.87
N TRP A 52 -8.69 2.97 7.57
CA TRP A 52 -8.99 1.67 6.97
C TRP A 52 -7.74 1.03 6.37
N TRP A 53 -7.54 -0.26 6.62
CA TRP A 53 -6.42 -1.02 6.07
C TRP A 53 -6.92 -2.24 5.30
N GLU A 54 -6.50 -2.38 4.04
CA GLU A 54 -6.72 -3.60 3.28
C GLU A 54 -5.52 -4.54 3.45
N LYS A 55 -5.65 -5.50 4.38
CA LYS A 55 -4.62 -6.53 4.64
C LYS A 55 -3.21 -5.97 4.89
N GLY A 56 -3.11 -4.71 5.36
CA GLY A 56 -1.83 -4.03 5.59
C GLY A 56 -1.09 -3.59 4.31
N HIS A 57 -1.69 -3.71 3.12
CA HIS A 57 -1.10 -3.30 1.84
C HIS A 57 -1.60 -1.95 1.35
N LEU A 58 -2.84 -1.59 1.70
CA LEU A 58 -3.46 -0.33 1.33
C LEU A 58 -4.01 0.37 2.57
N LEU A 59 -3.80 1.67 2.63
CA LEU A 59 -4.31 2.56 3.67
C LEU A 59 -5.32 3.53 3.05
N GLY A 60 -6.57 3.46 3.54
CA GLY A 60 -7.61 4.45 3.28
C GLY A 60 -7.68 5.47 4.40
N VAL A 61 -7.52 6.75 4.06
CA VAL A 61 -7.73 7.89 4.97
C VAL A 61 -8.89 8.74 4.50
N GLY A 62 -9.74 9.18 5.42
CA GLY A 62 -10.74 10.22 5.14
C GLY A 62 -10.15 11.59 5.39
N VAL A 63 -10.33 12.51 4.43
CA VAL A 63 -9.87 13.89 4.49
C VAL A 63 -11.06 14.85 4.53
N VAL A 64 -10.88 16.02 5.16
CA VAL A 64 -11.89 17.09 5.12
C VAL A 64 -12.01 17.60 3.68
N HIS A 65 -13.22 17.56 3.13
CA HIS A 65 -13.46 17.97 1.76
C HIS A 65 -13.58 19.49 1.64
N GLU A 66 -12.58 20.13 1.03
CA GLU A 66 -12.58 21.58 0.74
C GLU A 66 -12.72 21.88 -0.76
N GLY A 67 -13.12 20.89 -1.58
CA GLY A 67 -13.22 21.05 -3.04
C GLY A 67 -11.87 21.07 -3.77
N LEU A 68 -10.80 20.60 -3.12
CA LEU A 68 -9.43 20.58 -3.63
C LEU A 68 -8.97 19.18 -4.04
N ASN A 69 -7.92 19.11 -4.87
CA ASN A 69 -7.22 17.86 -5.13
C ASN A 69 -6.41 17.45 -3.88
N HIS A 70 -6.79 16.32 -3.28
CA HIS A 70 -6.20 15.76 -2.07
C HIS A 70 -4.97 14.86 -2.31
N ASP A 71 -4.37 14.89 -3.51
CA ASP A 71 -3.13 14.19 -3.82
C ASP A 71 -1.98 14.58 -2.87
N ALA A 72 -1.98 15.84 -2.41
CA ALA A 72 -0.99 16.31 -1.43
C ALA A 72 -1.16 15.63 -0.07
N ASP A 73 -2.39 15.38 0.36
CA ASP A 73 -2.71 14.68 1.60
C ASP A 73 -2.28 13.22 1.52
N ALA A 74 -2.57 12.56 0.40
CA ALA A 74 -2.09 11.20 0.14
C ALA A 74 -0.55 11.11 0.18
N ARG A 75 0.16 12.06 -0.44
CA ARG A 75 1.64 12.13 -0.35
C ARG A 75 2.13 12.31 1.07
N ARG A 76 1.45 13.14 1.87
CA ARG A 76 1.81 13.36 3.28
C ARG A 76 1.64 12.10 4.11
N VAL A 77 0.56 11.35 3.88
CA VAL A 77 0.35 10.03 4.52
C VAL A 77 1.43 9.04 4.12
N CYS A 78 1.83 9.01 2.84
CA CYS A 78 2.97 8.19 2.39
C CYS A 78 4.29 8.59 3.07
N GLN A 79 4.53 9.88 3.32
CA GLN A 79 5.70 10.32 4.07
C GLN A 79 5.67 9.86 5.52
N ILE A 80 4.51 9.95 6.18
CA ILE A 80 4.33 9.44 7.56
C ILE A 80 4.60 7.94 7.61
N LEU A 81 4.05 7.17 6.66
CA LEU A 81 4.33 5.74 6.52
C LEU A 81 5.84 5.46 6.39
N GLY A 82 6.51 6.17 5.48
CA GLY A 82 7.95 6.01 5.25
C GLY A 82 8.83 6.36 6.46
N LYS A 83 8.34 7.11 7.45
CA LYS A 83 9.06 7.33 8.72
C LYS A 83 9.12 6.08 9.60
N TYR A 84 8.13 5.20 9.49
CA TYR A 84 7.93 4.06 10.40
C TYR A 84 8.19 2.69 9.77
N GLY A 85 8.38 2.60 8.44
CA GLY A 85 8.78 1.37 7.74
C GLY A 85 8.12 1.21 6.38
#